data_AF-A0A976Q2N7-F1
#
_entry.id   AF-A0A976Q2N7-F1
#
_cell.length_a   1.000
_cell.length_b   1.000
_cell.length_c   1.000
_cell.angle_alpha   90.00
_cell.angle_beta   90.00
_cell.angle_gamma   90.00
#
_symmetry.space_group_name_H-M   'P 1'
#
loop_
_entity.id
_entity.type
_entity.pdbx_description
1 polymer ?
#
loop_
_entity_poly.entity_id
_entity_poly.type
_entity_poly.pdbx_seq_one_letter_code
_entity_poly.pdbx_strand_id
1 'polypeptide(L)' 'MNEITTGSKVSMHFSLTLEDGTVAEDTFDQEPITFTMGDGTMIEGLELALYGLSPGDEQIVTMEPQQTFGFHDPENIH' A
#
# COMPACT_ATOMS: atom_id res chain seq x y z
N MET A 1 -13.05 -18.68 6.05
CA MET A 1 -12.90 -17.21 6.13
C MET A 1 -11.42 -16.95 6.29
N ASN A 2 -10.80 -16.31 5.28
CA ASN A 2 -9.36 -16.07 5.22
C ASN A 2 -9.14 -14.57 4.93
N GLU A 3 -9.90 -13.74 5.66
CA GLU A 3 -9.87 -12.28 5.52
C GLU A 3 -8.59 -11.72 6.17
N ILE A 4 -8.08 -10.64 5.59
CA ILE A 4 -6.92 -9.93 6.11
C ILE A 4 -7.32 -9.18 7.39
N THR A 5 -6.65 -9.53 8.48
CA THR A 5 -6.74 -8.86 9.80
C THR A 5 -5.35 -8.53 10.35
N THR A 6 -5.27 -7.85 11.48
CA THR A 6 -4.00 -7.57 12.17
C THR A 6 -3.20 -8.85 12.41
N GLY A 7 -1.88 -8.81 12.16
CA GLY A 7 -1.00 -9.96 12.26
C GLY A 7 -1.05 -10.93 11.08
N SER A 8 -1.91 -10.70 10.08
CA SER A 8 -1.93 -11.52 8.86
C SER A 8 -0.65 -11.31 8.06
N LYS A 9 -0.07 -12.39 7.55
CA LYS A 9 1.01 -12.32 6.58
C LYS A 9 0.40 -12.21 5.18
N VAL A 10 0.62 -11.07 4.53
CA VAL A 10 0.05 -10.75 3.22
C VAL A 10 1.15 -10.82 2.17
N SER A 11 0.85 -11.40 1.02
CA SER A 11 1.70 -11.35 -0.17
C SER A 11 0.85 -10.88 -1.33
N MET A 12 1.28 -9.81 -2.01
CA MET A 12 0.49 -9.17 -3.06
C MET A 12 1.37 -8.46 -4.08
N HIS A 13 0.82 -8.30 -5.28
CA HIS A 13 1.27 -7.28 -6.22
C HIS A 13 0.39 -6.05 -6.09
N PHE A 14 0.98 -4.88 -6.26
CA PHE A 14 0.31 -3.60 -6.36
C PHE A 14 1.08 -2.65 -7.27
N SER A 15 0.38 -1.62 -7.72
CA SER A 15 0.95 -0.45 -8.38
C SER A 15 0.46 0.82 -7.69
N LEU A 16 1.33 1.82 -7.65
CA LEU A 16 1.05 3.15 -7.14
C LEU A 16 1.31 4.14 -8.27
N THR A 17 0.29 4.90 -8.64
CA THR A 17 0.37 5.93 -9.69
C THR A 17 -0.03 7.26 -9.10
N LEU A 18 0.71 8.31 -9.44
CA LEU A 18 0.39 9.69 -9.09
C LEU A 18 -0.71 10.24 -10.02
N GLU A 19 -1.34 11.34 -9.63
CA GLU A 19 -2.44 11.95 -10.41
C GLU A 19 -2.03 12.36 -11.84
N ASP A 20 -0.75 12.65 -12.05
CA ASP A 20 -0.19 12.99 -13.36
C ASP A 20 0.11 11.77 -14.25
N GLY A 21 -0.18 10.56 -13.76
CA GLY A 21 0.07 9.30 -14.46
C GLY A 21 1.46 8.71 -14.24
N THR A 22 2.32 9.36 -13.44
CA THR A 22 3.63 8.82 -13.08
C THR A 22 3.46 7.57 -12.22
N VAL A 23 4.03 6.46 -12.67
CA VAL A 23 4.10 5.22 -11.88
C VAL A 23 5.22 5.38 -10.85
N ALA A 24 4.84 5.45 -9.58
CA ALA A 24 5.78 5.55 -8.46
C ALA A 24 6.30 4.18 -8.04
N GLU A 25 5.44 3.16 -8.04
CA GLU A 25 5.78 1.78 -7.70
C GLU A 25 4.96 0.83 -8.59
N ASP A 26 5.57 -0.24 -9.08
CA ASP A 26 4.88 -1.33 -9.77
C ASP A 26 5.60 -2.64 -9.52
N THR A 27 4.87 -3.60 -8.95
CA THR A 27 5.40 -4.91 -8.55
C THR A 27 4.91 -6.03 -9.46
N PHE A 28 4.04 -5.77 -10.45
CA PHE A 28 3.43 -6.83 -11.27
C PHE A 28 4.44 -7.56 -12.18
N ASP A 29 5.53 -6.90 -12.55
CA ASP A 29 6.64 -7.50 -13.30
C ASP A 29 7.80 -8.01 -12.41
N GLN A 30 7.60 -8.05 -11.09
CA GLN A 30 8.61 -8.39 -10.08
C GLN A 30 8.11 -9.48 -9.12
N GLU A 31 8.86 -9.78 -8.06
CA GLU A 31 8.35 -10.64 -6.97
C GLU A 31 7.30 -9.88 -6.14
N PRO A 32 6.26 -10.56 -5.63
CA PRO A 32 5.26 -9.92 -4.79
C PRO A 32 5.88 -9.45 -3.47
N ILE A 33 5.45 -8.29 -3.01
CA ILE A 33 5.83 -7.83 -1.69
C ILE A 33 5.19 -8.74 -0.64
N THR A 34 5.86 -8.91 0.49
CA THR A 34 5.35 -9.70 1.62
C THR A 34 5.63 -8.99 2.93
N PHE A 35 4.61 -8.78 3.74
CA PHE A 35 4.70 -8.10 5.03
C PHE A 35 3.65 -8.64 6.01
N THR A 36 3.72 -8.20 7.27
CA THR A 36 2.74 -8.56 8.30
C THR A 36 1.89 -7.34 8.65
N MET A 37 0.56 -7.49 8.60
CA MET A 37 -0.36 -6.39 8.93
C MET A 37 -0.08 -5.82 10.32
N GLY A 38 0.20 -4.52 10.41
CA GLY A 38 0.51 -3.80 11.64
C GLY A 38 1.96 -3.87 12.10
N ASP A 39 2.89 -4.38 11.28
CA ASP A 39 4.33 -4.38 11.62
C ASP A 39 5.07 -3.08 11.26
N GLY A 40 4.39 -2.16 10.57
CA GLY A 40 4.93 -0.85 10.18
C GLY A 40 5.86 -0.89 8.97
N THR A 41 5.94 -2.02 8.26
CA THR A 41 6.69 -2.15 7.00
C THR A 41 5.99 -1.40 5.87
N MET A 42 4.64 -1.38 5.88
CA MET A 42 3.82 -0.71 4.88
C MET A 42 3.24 0.58 5.46
N ILE A 43 2.97 1.54 4.57
CA ILE A 43 2.34 2.81 4.94
C ILE A 43 0.95 2.54 5.52
N GLU A 44 0.64 3.17 6.66
CA GLU A 44 -0.58 2.90 7.42
C GLU A 44 -1.85 3.00 6.56
N GLY A 45 -1.97 4.04 5.73
CA GLY A 45 -3.14 4.18 4.84
C GLY A 45 -3.26 3.05 3.81
N LEU A 46 -2.14 2.52 3.30
CA LEU A 46 -2.14 1.38 2.40
C LEU A 46 -2.54 0.10 3.13
N GLU A 47 -2.03 -0.12 4.35
CA GLU A 47 -2.46 -1.25 5.18
C GLU A 47 -3.96 -1.20 5.47
N LEU A 48 -4.50 -0.02 5.80
CA LEU A 48 -5.91 0.15 6.13
C LEU A 48 -6.85 -0.28 4.99
N ALA A 49 -6.43 -0.10 3.73
CA ALA A 49 -7.22 -0.52 2.56
C ALA A 49 -7.31 -2.04 2.41
N LEU A 50 -6.41 -2.81 3.02
CA LEU A 50 -6.36 -4.27 2.84
C LEU A 50 -7.25 -5.03 3.82
N TYR A 51 -7.67 -4.40 4.92
CA TYR A 51 -8.49 -5.07 5.93
C TYR A 51 -9.81 -5.57 5.34
N GLY A 52 -10.13 -6.84 5.64
CA GLY A 52 -11.36 -7.49 5.17
C GLY A 52 -11.27 -8.06 3.75
N LEU A 53 -10.24 -7.75 2.97
CA LEU A 53 -9.99 -8.43 1.69
C LEU A 53 -9.58 -9.88 1.92
N SER A 54 -9.83 -10.73 0.93
CA SER A 54 -9.43 -12.14 0.89
C SER A 54 -8.42 -12.39 -0.24
N PRO A 55 -7.65 -13.50 -0.19
CA PRO A 55 -6.75 -13.87 -1.27
C PRO A 55 -7.47 -13.97 -2.62
N GLY A 56 -6.95 -13.25 -3.62
CA GLY A 56 -7.53 -13.16 -4.96
C GLY A 56 -8.46 -11.95 -5.16
N ASP A 57 -8.78 -11.20 -4.10
CA ASP A 57 -9.48 -9.92 -4.25
C ASP A 57 -8.55 -8.86 -4.84
N GLU A 58 -9.14 -7.96 -5.63
CA GLU A 58 -8.48 -6.79 -6.18
C GLU A 58 -9.22 -5.52 -5.72
N GLN A 59 -8.47 -4.46 -5.44
CA GLN A 59 -9.04 -3.18 -5.04
C GLN A 59 -8.20 -2.04 -5.60
N ILE A 60 -8.88 -0.97 -6.02
CA ILE A 60 -8.26 0.30 -6.41
C ILE A 60 -8.81 1.37 -5.47
N VAL A 61 -7.90 2.11 -4.83
CA VAL A 61 -8.25 3.20 -3.90
C VAL A 61 -7.48 4.44 -4.29
N THR A 62 -8.17 5.57 -4.36
CA THR A 62 -7.54 6.89 -4.42
C THR A 62 -7.35 7.40 -2.99
N MET A 63 -6.12 7.77 -2.64
CA MET A 63 -5.78 8.24 -1.31
C MET A 63 -5.16 9.64 -1.38
N GLU A 64 -5.53 10.48 -0.42
CA GLU A 64 -4.94 11.80 -0.26
C GLU A 64 -3.49 11.69 0.26
N PRO A 65 -2.64 12.69 0.01
CA PRO A 65 -1.26 12.70 0.50
C PRO A 65 -1.14 12.43 2.00
N GLN A 66 -2.03 13.00 2.82
CA GLN A 66 -2.03 12.84 4.28
C GLN A 66 -2.29 11.40 4.74
N GLN A 67 -2.90 10.56 3.90
CA GLN A 67 -3.14 9.15 4.20
C GLN A 67 -1.94 8.28 3.80
N THR A 68 -1.00 8.83 3.04
CA THR A 68 0.13 8.09 2.45
C THR A 68 1.47 8.71 2.87
N PHE A 69 2.14 9.42 1.97
CA PHE A 69 3.49 9.95 2.16
C PHE A 69 3.52 11.35 2.79
N GLY A 70 2.37 11.94 3.08
CA GLY A 70 2.23 13.32 3.49
C GLY A 70 2.42 14.31 2.35
N PHE A 71 2.38 15.60 2.68
CA PHE A 71 2.74 16.64 1.72
C PHE A 71 4.25 16.78 1.61
N HIS A 72 4.68 17.39 0.50
CA HIS A 72 6.05 17.86 0.34
C HIS A 72 6.45 18.72 1.54
N ASP A 73 7.54 18.33 2.21
CA ASP A 73 8.11 19.03 3.35
C ASP A 73 9.39 19.78 2.92
N PRO A 74 9.36 21.12 2.83
CA PRO A 74 10.53 21.92 2.46
C PRO A 74 11.70 21.80 3.43
N GLU A 75 11.46 21.43 4.69
CA GLU A 75 12.52 21.30 5.70
C GLU A 75 13.38 20.05 5.49
N ASN A 76 12.90 19.07 4.70
CA ASN A 76 13.65 17.87 4.34
C ASN A 76 14.58 18.05 3.12
N ILE A 77 14.73 19.29 2.61
CA ILE A 77 15.65 19.63 1.51
C ILE A 77 16.96 20.18 2.12
N HIS A 78 18.08 19.54 1.79
CA HIS A 78 19.42 19.86 2.33
C HIS A 78 20.36 20.33 1.22
#